data_AF-A0A950YTR3-F1
#
_entry.id   AF-A0A950YTR3-F1
#
_cell.length_a   1.000
_cell.length_b   1.000
_cell.length_c   1.000
_cell.angle_alpha   90.00
_cell.angle_beta   90.00
_cell.angle_gamma   90.00
#
_symmetry.space_group_name_H-M   'P 1'
#
loop_
_entity.id
_entity.type
_entity.pdbx_description
1 polymer ?
#
loop_
_entity_poly.entity_id
_entity_poly.type
_entity_poly.pdbx_seq_one_letter_code
_entity_poly.pdbx_strand_id
1 'polypeptide(L)'
;MADKEVTVAVPEERVPEFYAWFAAFLAAEPGTPPPLGLRGRHGPRGFRHHGEATAWSAADADQAAWLYGKLAPPARELFDLLAEAPGERFGGEDIAKRLGLEKGAHGVAGILAWPGRYSRHVGRVLPIATDGRPDGGTDYYMDPDVADLFAGARQGPRTRSRGGRRRRSQR
;
A
#
# COMPACT_ATOMS: atom_id res chain seq x y z
N MET A 1 7.77 -21.96 0.11
CA MET A 1 6.75 -22.74 -0.62
C MET A 1 6.92 -22.41 -2.08
N ALA A 2 6.80 -23.39 -2.98
CA ALA A 2 6.93 -23.13 -4.41
C ALA A 2 5.64 -22.47 -4.91
N ASP A 3 5.77 -21.32 -5.57
CA ASP A 3 4.64 -20.65 -6.20
C ASP A 3 4.24 -21.44 -7.46
N LYS A 4 2.92 -21.58 -7.66
CA LYS A 4 2.36 -22.27 -8.83
C LYS A 4 1.60 -21.27 -9.67
N GLU A 5 1.97 -21.18 -10.94
CA GLU A 5 1.26 -20.35 -11.90
C GLU A 5 -0.06 -21.02 -12.30
N VAL A 6 -1.16 -20.25 -12.25
CA VAL A 6 -2.50 -20.72 -12.59
C VAL A 6 -3.16 -19.67 -13.49
N THR A 7 -3.54 -20.08 -14.70
CA THR A 7 -4.21 -19.23 -15.69
C THR A 7 -5.68 -19.61 -15.80
N VAL A 8 -6.57 -18.61 -15.76
CA VAL A 8 -8.03 -18.81 -15.85
C VAL A 8 -8.62 -17.77 -16.81
N ALA A 9 -9.49 -18.21 -17.72
CA ALA A 9 -10.27 -17.31 -18.55
C ALA A 9 -11.46 -16.76 -17.74
N VAL A 10 -11.51 -15.45 -17.57
CA VAL A 10 -12.58 -14.75 -16.83
C VAL A 10 -13.27 -13.79 -17.80
N PRO A 11 -14.62 -13.83 -17.91
CA PRO A 11 -15.37 -12.83 -18.67
C PRO A 11 -15.04 -11.42 -18.18
N GLU A 12 -14.88 -10.47 -19.11
CA GLU A 12 -14.39 -9.11 -18.82
C GLU A 12 -15.24 -8.40 -17.75
N GLU A 13 -16.55 -8.55 -17.84
CA GLU A 13 -17.51 -7.98 -16.91
C GLU A 13 -17.47 -8.59 -15.50
N ARG A 14 -16.80 -9.74 -15.33
CA ARG A 14 -16.67 -10.46 -14.06
C ARG A 14 -15.29 -10.37 -13.43
N VAL A 15 -14.38 -9.63 -14.06
CA VAL A 15 -13.02 -9.40 -13.57
C VAL A 15 -13.04 -8.75 -12.17
N PRO A 16 -13.90 -7.76 -11.86
CA PRO A 16 -13.97 -7.18 -10.51
C PRO A 16 -14.34 -8.20 -9.43
N GLU A 17 -15.34 -9.04 -9.68
CA GLU A 17 -15.80 -10.09 -8.76
C GLU A 17 -14.75 -11.18 -8.59
N PHE A 18 -14.04 -11.52 -9.66
CA PHE A 18 -12.91 -12.45 -9.60
C PHE A 18 -11.82 -11.93 -8.66
N TYR A 19 -11.43 -10.66 -8.78
CA TYR A 19 -10.44 -10.07 -7.88
C TYR A 19 -10.93 -9.96 -6.44
N ALA A 20 -12.21 -9.62 -6.23
CA ALA A 20 -12.79 -9.58 -4.89
C ALA A 20 -12.80 -10.97 -4.22
N TRP A 21 -13.19 -12.01 -4.97
CA TRP A 21 -13.15 -13.39 -4.50
C TRP A 21 -11.72 -13.87 -4.26
N PHE A 22 -10.80 -13.58 -5.18
CA PHE A 22 -9.41 -14.02 -5.09
C PHE A 22 -8.68 -13.34 -3.91
N ALA A 23 -8.95 -12.07 -3.65
CA ALA A 23 -8.46 -11.38 -2.46
C ALA A 23 -8.98 -12.03 -1.16
N ALA A 24 -10.27 -12.38 -1.12
CA ALA A 24 -10.85 -13.09 0.02
C ALA A 24 -10.26 -14.50 0.20
N PHE A 25 -10.01 -15.21 -0.90
CA PHE A 25 -9.35 -16.52 -0.91
C PHE A 25 -7.90 -16.43 -0.37
N LEU A 26 -7.12 -15.45 -0.82
CA LEU A 26 -5.74 -15.23 -0.35
C LEU A 26 -5.66 -14.76 1.12
N ALA A 27 -6.71 -14.15 1.64
CA ALA A 27 -6.79 -13.70 3.03
C ALA A 27 -7.21 -14.82 4.00
N ALA A 28 -7.75 -15.94 3.49
CA ALA A 28 -8.20 -17.05 4.30
C ALA A 28 -7.02 -17.94 4.74
N GLU A 29 -7.13 -18.57 5.91
CA GLU A 29 -6.13 -19.54 6.35
C GLU A 29 -6.16 -20.79 5.45
N PRO A 30 -5.00 -21.43 5.15
CA PRO A 30 -4.94 -22.65 4.36
C PRO A 30 -5.87 -23.74 4.92
N GLY A 31 -6.77 -24.25 4.08
CA GLY A 31 -7.79 -25.23 4.48
C GLY A 31 -9.17 -24.65 4.81
N THR A 32 -9.30 -23.32 4.85
CA THR A 32 -10.61 -22.66 4.91
C THR A 32 -11.34 -22.87 3.58
N PRO A 33 -12.58 -23.41 3.56
CA PRO A 33 -13.32 -23.56 2.32
C PRO A 33 -13.55 -22.20 1.66
N PRO A 34 -13.46 -22.10 0.32
CA PRO A 34 -13.72 -20.85 -0.37
C PRO A 34 -15.16 -20.42 -0.07
N PRO A 35 -15.45 -19.10 -0.09
CA PRO A 35 -16.81 -18.61 0.07
C PRO A 35 -17.63 -19.12 -1.11
N LEU A 36 -18.31 -20.26 -0.92
CA LEU A 36 -19.24 -20.82 -1.89
C LEU A 36 -20.38 -19.81 -2.05
N GLY A 37 -20.59 -19.38 -3.29
CA GLY A 37 -21.50 -18.31 -3.64
C GLY A 37 -22.89 -18.51 -3.02
N LEU A 38 -23.30 -17.56 -2.18
CA LEU A 38 -24.69 -17.40 -1.81
C LEU A 38 -25.45 -16.88 -3.03
N ARG A 39 -26.06 -17.81 -3.78
CA ARG A 39 -27.23 -17.50 -4.59
C ARG A 39 -28.30 -16.90 -3.67
N GLY A 40 -28.68 -15.66 -3.97
CA GLY A 40 -29.98 -15.10 -3.61
C GLY A 40 -30.21 -14.80 -2.13
N ARG A 41 -29.68 -13.69 -1.64
CA ARG A 41 -30.44 -12.80 -0.75
C ARG A 41 -29.79 -11.42 -0.69
N HIS A 42 -30.46 -10.42 -1.27
CA HIS A 42 -30.28 -9.04 -0.84
C HIS A 42 -30.45 -8.98 0.67
N GLY A 43 -29.36 -8.65 1.36
CA GLY A 43 -29.35 -8.31 2.77
C GLY A 43 -28.27 -7.26 2.98
N PRO A 44 -28.58 -6.10 3.57
CA PRO A 44 -27.57 -5.09 3.87
C PRO A 44 -26.75 -5.60 5.04
N ARG A 45 -25.59 -6.17 4.76
CA ARG A 45 -24.58 -6.56 5.76
C ARG A 45 -23.24 -6.21 5.15
N GLY A 46 -22.67 -5.07 5.46
CA GLY A 46 -22.30 -4.68 6.81
C GLY A 46 -20.79 -4.82 6.84
N PHE A 47 -20.12 -3.70 6.63
CA PHE A 47 -18.67 -3.56 6.70
C PHE A 47 -18.19 -4.31 7.94
N ARG A 48 -17.47 -5.42 7.75
CA ARG A 48 -16.71 -6.02 8.85
C ARG A 48 -15.65 -5.00 9.20
N HIS A 49 -15.88 -4.26 10.29
CA HIS A 49 -14.88 -3.44 10.95
C HIS A 49 -13.76 -4.36 11.46
N HIS A 50 -12.85 -4.73 10.56
CA HIS A 50 -11.46 -4.94 10.94
C HIS A 50 -11.00 -3.61 11.56
N GLY A 51 -10.44 -3.64 12.78
CA GLY A 51 -10.17 -2.44 13.59
C GLY A 51 -9.67 -1.27 12.74
N GLU A 52 -10.28 -0.10 12.93
CA GLU A 52 -10.04 1.11 12.14
C GLU A 52 -8.52 1.35 12.00
N ALA A 53 -8.00 1.09 10.81
CA ALA A 53 -6.61 1.40 10.50
C ALA A 53 -6.41 2.91 10.75
N THR A 54 -5.40 3.25 11.53
CA THR A 54 -5.21 4.63 11.99
C THR A 54 -4.39 5.42 10.95
N ALA A 55 -4.63 6.73 10.86
CA ALA A 55 -3.80 7.62 10.06
C ALA A 55 -2.32 7.54 10.49
N TRP A 56 -1.42 7.83 9.55
CA TRP A 56 0.01 7.97 9.85
C TRP A 56 0.27 9.23 10.67
N SER A 57 1.30 9.17 11.51
CA SER A 57 1.75 10.29 12.33
C SER A 57 3.28 10.33 12.38
N ALA A 58 3.83 11.47 12.82
CA ALA A 58 5.28 11.60 13.03
C ALA A 58 5.88 10.57 14.02
N ALA A 59 5.06 9.96 14.88
CA ALA A 59 5.50 8.92 15.81
C ALA A 59 5.82 7.58 15.11
N ASP A 60 5.41 7.41 13.85
CA ASP A 60 5.45 6.15 13.12
C ASP A 60 6.71 5.97 12.27
N ALA A 61 7.78 6.71 12.56
CA ALA A 61 9.01 6.72 11.78
C ALA A 61 9.62 5.32 11.58
N ASP A 62 9.64 4.49 12.62
CA ASP A 62 10.16 3.12 12.53
C ASP A 62 9.27 2.22 11.66
N GLN A 63 7.95 2.40 11.71
CA GLN A 63 7.00 1.65 10.89
C GLN A 63 7.06 2.09 9.42
N ALA A 64 7.23 3.39 9.17
CA ALA A 64 7.38 3.94 7.83
C ALA A 64 8.69 3.46 7.18
N ALA A 65 9.80 3.47 7.93
CA ALA A 65 11.08 2.91 7.50
C ALA A 65 10.97 1.41 7.18
N TRP A 66 10.27 0.65 8.03
CA TRP A 66 10.03 -0.76 7.79
C TRP A 66 9.20 -0.98 6.51
N LEU A 67 8.10 -0.25 6.33
CA LEU A 67 7.25 -0.36 5.15
C LEU A 67 8.03 -0.02 3.88
N TYR A 68 8.70 1.14 3.88
CA TYR A 68 9.51 1.61 2.75
C TYR A 68 10.59 0.59 2.36
N GLY A 69 11.25 -0.02 3.34
CA GLY A 69 12.23 -1.09 3.12
C GLY A 69 11.65 -2.35 2.47
N LYS A 70 10.34 -2.62 2.63
CA LYS A 70 9.65 -3.76 2.01
C LYS A 70 9.12 -3.49 0.60
N LEU A 71 9.09 -2.23 0.17
CA LEU A 71 8.59 -1.86 -1.15
C LEU A 71 9.48 -2.42 -2.26
N ALA A 72 8.85 -2.93 -3.33
CA ALA A 72 9.52 -3.23 -4.59
C ALA A 72 9.96 -1.94 -5.29
N PRO A 73 10.93 -1.98 -6.23
CA PRO A 73 11.46 -0.77 -6.86
C PRO A 73 10.38 0.16 -7.46
N PRO A 74 9.41 -0.32 -8.26
CA PRO A 74 8.37 0.55 -8.81
C PRO A 74 7.46 1.17 -7.74
N ALA A 75 7.27 0.48 -6.61
CA ALA A 75 6.51 1.01 -5.48
C ALA A 75 7.30 2.08 -4.71
N ARG A 76 8.62 1.92 -4.59
CA ARG A 76 9.48 2.96 -4.00
C ARG A 76 9.51 4.21 -4.86
N GLU A 77 9.67 4.06 -6.16
CA GLU A 77 9.66 5.20 -7.09
C GLU A 77 8.33 5.95 -7.05
N LEU A 78 7.20 5.23 -6.95
CA LEU A 78 5.90 5.87 -6.72
C LEU A 78 5.85 6.64 -5.39
N PHE A 79 6.33 6.04 -4.30
CA PHE A 79 6.38 6.71 -3.00
C PHE A 79 7.29 7.94 -3.03
N ASP A 80 8.45 7.84 -3.67
CA ASP A 80 9.40 8.95 -3.83
C ASP A 80 8.78 10.08 -4.64
N LEU A 81 8.14 9.77 -5.76
CA LEU A 81 7.44 10.75 -6.59
C LEU A 81 6.41 11.55 -5.79
N LEU A 82 5.58 10.88 -4.99
CA LEU A 82 4.52 11.54 -4.23
C LEU A 82 5.06 12.26 -2.99
N ALA A 83 6.14 11.75 -2.38
CA ALA A 83 6.77 12.39 -1.23
C ALA A 83 7.59 13.64 -1.61
N GLU A 84 8.13 13.70 -2.83
CA GLU A 84 8.85 14.88 -3.35
C GLU A 84 7.90 16.05 -3.72
N ALA A 85 6.62 15.76 -3.92
CA ALA A 85 5.59 16.74 -4.26
C ALA A 85 4.36 16.62 -3.31
N PRO A 86 4.53 16.95 -2.02
CA PRO A 86 3.48 16.77 -1.02
C PRO A 86 2.20 17.54 -1.37
N GLY A 87 1.05 16.85 -1.32
CA GLY A 87 -0.27 17.40 -1.63
C GLY A 87 -0.56 17.58 -3.14
N GLU A 88 0.43 17.41 -4.02
CA GLU A 88 0.22 17.44 -5.46
C GLU A 88 -0.51 16.17 -5.91
N ARG A 89 -1.50 16.35 -6.80
CA ARG A 89 -2.32 15.27 -7.34
C ARG A 89 -1.78 14.80 -8.67
N PHE A 90 -1.53 13.52 -8.78
CA PHE A 90 -1.06 12.89 -10.01
C PHE A 90 -2.08 11.89 -10.53
N GLY A 91 -2.48 12.04 -11.79
CA GLY A 91 -3.35 11.08 -12.44
C GLY A 91 -2.65 9.73 -12.64
N GLY A 92 -3.40 8.63 -12.53
CA GLY A 92 -2.85 7.27 -12.70
C GLY A 92 -2.10 7.05 -14.02
N GLU A 93 -2.57 7.63 -15.13
CA GLU A 93 -1.89 7.56 -16.44
C GLU A 93 -0.56 8.33 -16.46
N ASP A 94 -0.49 9.46 -15.77
CA ASP A 94 0.73 10.26 -15.71
C ASP A 94 1.79 9.57 -14.84
N ILE A 95 1.36 8.95 -13.73
CA ILE A 95 2.22 8.09 -12.91
C ILE A 95 2.72 6.92 -13.75
N ALA A 96 1.83 6.23 -14.47
CA ALA A 96 2.20 5.07 -15.28
C ALA A 96 3.26 5.44 -16.33
N LYS A 97 3.11 6.58 -17.02
CA LYS A 97 4.11 7.08 -17.96
C LYS A 97 5.45 7.38 -17.29
N ARG A 98 5.43 8.08 -16.14
CA ARG A 98 6.66 8.43 -15.40
C ARG A 98 7.41 7.20 -14.91
N LEU A 99 6.70 6.17 -14.49
CA LEU A 99 7.25 4.92 -13.98
C LEU A 99 7.46 3.85 -15.07
N GLY A 100 7.21 4.18 -16.35
CA GLY A 100 7.38 3.24 -17.46
C GLY A 100 6.49 2.00 -17.39
N LEU A 101 5.28 2.11 -16.81
CA LEU A 101 4.36 0.99 -16.66
C LEU A 101 3.58 0.74 -17.94
N GLU A 102 3.81 -0.41 -18.58
CA GLU A 102 3.13 -0.79 -19.84
C GLU A 102 1.62 -0.94 -19.70
N LYS A 103 1.12 -1.19 -18.49
CA LYS A 103 -0.31 -1.42 -18.19
C LYS A 103 -1.09 -0.16 -17.83
N GLY A 104 -0.52 1.03 -18.02
CA GLY A 104 -1.19 2.31 -17.74
C GLY A 104 -1.62 2.45 -16.28
N ALA A 105 -2.72 3.19 -16.04
CA ALA A 105 -3.25 3.44 -14.69
C ALA A 105 -3.58 2.15 -13.91
N HIS A 106 -3.97 1.07 -14.59
CA HIS A 106 -4.20 -0.23 -13.94
C HIS A 106 -2.93 -0.83 -13.33
N GLY A 107 -1.76 -0.53 -13.91
CA GLY A 107 -0.47 -0.90 -13.35
C GLY A 107 -0.21 -0.25 -11.99
N VAL A 108 -0.64 1.01 -11.81
CA VAL A 108 -0.50 1.76 -10.55
C VAL A 108 -1.28 1.10 -9.42
N ALA A 109 -2.52 0.69 -9.68
CA ALA A 109 -3.33 -0.04 -8.70
C ALA A 109 -2.67 -1.37 -8.27
N GLY A 110 -2.03 -2.08 -9.20
CA GLY A 110 -1.28 -3.31 -8.91
C GLY A 110 -0.08 -3.08 -8.00
N ILE A 111 0.66 -1.98 -8.20
CA ILE A 111 1.79 -1.58 -7.36
C ILE A 111 1.35 -1.31 -5.92
N LEU A 112 0.16 -0.74 -5.72
CA LEU A 112 -0.35 -0.35 -4.40
C LEU A 112 -0.95 -1.49 -3.57
N ALA A 113 -1.18 -2.67 -4.17
CA ALA A 113 -1.78 -3.81 -3.49
C ALA A 113 -0.99 -4.26 -2.24
N TRP A 114 0.33 -4.47 -2.39
CA TRP A 114 1.21 -4.88 -1.29
C TRP A 114 1.48 -3.77 -0.27
N PRO A 115 1.78 -2.51 -0.65
CA PRO A 115 1.84 -1.38 0.28
C PRO A 115 0.58 -1.27 1.15
N GLY A 116 -0.61 -1.44 0.56
CA GLY A 116 -1.88 -1.45 1.30
C GLY A 116 -1.98 -2.61 2.29
N ARG A 117 -1.43 -3.78 1.97
CA ARG A 117 -1.37 -4.92 2.90
C ARG A 117 -0.39 -4.67 4.05
N TYR A 118 0.80 -4.16 3.75
CA TYR A 118 1.82 -3.87 4.77
C TYR A 118 1.40 -2.76 5.71
N SER A 119 0.72 -1.74 5.21
CA SER A 119 0.17 -0.66 6.05
C SER A 119 -0.83 -1.23 7.07
N ARG A 120 -1.77 -2.05 6.61
CA ARG A 120 -2.73 -2.72 7.50
C ARG A 120 -2.06 -3.66 8.50
N HIS A 121 -0.99 -4.34 8.10
CA HIS A 121 -0.21 -5.20 9.00
C HIS A 121 0.38 -4.44 10.18
N VAL A 122 0.73 -3.16 10.00
CA VAL A 122 1.22 -2.28 11.07
C VAL A 122 0.13 -1.40 11.69
N GLY A 123 -1.15 -1.68 11.40
CA GLY A 123 -2.30 -0.95 11.94
C GLY A 123 -2.54 0.42 11.31
N ARG A 124 -1.99 0.69 10.13
CA ARG A 124 -2.05 1.99 9.45
C ARG A 124 -2.84 1.94 8.14
N VAL A 125 -3.45 3.08 7.77
CA VAL A 125 -4.03 3.29 6.44
C VAL A 125 -2.94 3.29 5.35
N LEU A 126 -3.33 3.17 4.08
CA LEU A 126 -2.36 3.35 2.99
C LEU A 126 -1.78 4.78 3.06
N PRO A 127 -0.44 4.97 2.99
CA PRO A 127 0.20 6.29 3.00
C PRO A 127 -0.21 7.21 1.83
N ILE A 128 -0.66 6.61 0.74
CA ILE A 128 -1.08 7.30 -0.47
C ILE A 128 -2.61 7.43 -0.44
N ALA A 129 -3.07 8.67 -0.52
CA ALA A 129 -4.48 9.00 -0.67
C ALA A 129 -4.89 8.98 -2.15
N THR A 130 -6.18 8.78 -2.37
CA THR A 130 -6.77 8.68 -3.71
C THR A 130 -8.06 9.48 -3.79
N ASP A 131 -8.17 10.35 -4.80
CA ASP A 131 -9.39 11.08 -5.14
C ASP A 131 -9.92 10.61 -6.50
N GLY A 132 -11.22 10.34 -6.60
CA GLY A 132 -11.86 10.02 -7.88
C GLY A 132 -12.08 11.28 -8.71
N ARG A 133 -11.88 11.18 -10.03
CA ARG A 133 -12.10 12.29 -10.97
C ARG A 133 -13.44 12.17 -11.71
N PRO A 134 -14.03 13.29 -12.16
CA PRO A 134 -15.28 13.27 -12.95
C PRO A 134 -15.17 12.51 -14.28
N ASP A 135 -13.97 12.37 -14.84
CA ASP A 135 -13.69 11.65 -16.08
C ASP A 135 -13.46 10.15 -15.88
N GLY A 136 -13.64 9.63 -14.65
CA GLY A 136 -13.43 8.23 -14.29
C GLY A 136 -11.98 7.87 -13.95
N GLY A 137 -11.06 8.85 -13.95
CA GLY A 137 -9.70 8.67 -13.48
C GLY A 137 -9.57 8.69 -11.94
N THR A 138 -8.37 8.39 -11.47
CA THR A 138 -8.00 8.49 -10.05
C THR A 138 -6.75 9.35 -9.93
N ASP A 139 -6.81 10.35 -9.05
CA ASP A 139 -5.66 11.12 -8.61
C ASP A 139 -5.05 10.48 -7.38
N TYR A 140 -3.74 10.39 -7.35
CA TYR A 140 -2.95 9.87 -6.24
C TYR A 140 -2.11 10.99 -5.66
N TYR A 141 -2.06 11.07 -4.34
CA TYR A 141 -1.28 12.09 -3.64
C TYR A 141 -0.85 11.58 -2.26
N MET A 142 0.11 12.26 -1.65
CA MET A 142 0.55 12.02 -0.28
C MET A 142 0.37 13.30 0.52
N ASP A 143 -0.30 13.21 1.67
CA ASP A 143 -0.45 14.36 2.57
C ASP A 143 0.91 14.83 3.09
N PRO A 144 1.12 16.14 3.32
CA PRO A 144 2.43 16.69 3.70
C PRO A 144 3.10 15.99 4.88
N ASP A 145 2.36 15.73 5.96
CA ASP A 145 2.90 15.07 7.16
C ASP A 145 3.34 13.62 6.87
N VAL A 146 2.66 12.94 5.94
CA VAL A 146 2.98 11.57 5.52
C VAL A 146 4.17 11.59 4.56
N ALA A 147 4.23 12.57 3.66
CA ALA A 147 5.35 12.77 2.75
C ALA A 147 6.65 13.00 3.51
N ASP A 148 6.64 13.87 4.53
CA ASP A 148 7.80 14.11 5.41
C ASP A 148 8.26 12.82 6.11
N LEU A 149 7.31 12.02 6.59
CA LEU A 149 7.57 10.75 7.24
C LEU A 149 8.27 9.76 6.30
N PHE A 150 7.78 9.61 5.08
CA PHE A 150 8.34 8.68 4.10
C PHE A 150 9.62 9.20 3.43
N ALA A 151 9.79 10.51 3.29
CA ALA A 151 11.06 11.14 2.93
C ALA A 151 12.14 10.86 3.99
N GLY A 152 11.77 10.90 5.28
CA GLY A 152 12.64 10.48 6.38
C GLY A 152 13.00 9.00 6.32
N ALA A 153 12.02 8.13 5.99
CA ALA A 153 12.24 6.69 5.83
C ALA A 153 13.24 6.36 4.70
N ARG A 154 13.20 7.09 3.59
CA ARG A 154 14.14 6.95 2.45
C ARG A 154 15.59 7.18 2.86
N GLN A 155 15.85 8.14 3.75
CA GLN A 155 17.19 8.49 4.22
C GLN A 155 17.77 7.45 5.20
N GLY A 156 16.99 6.42 5.54
CA GLY A 156 17.35 5.38 6.51
C GLY A 156 17.25 5.87 7.96
N PRO A 157 17.33 4.96 8.95
CA PRO A 157 17.34 5.36 10.34
C PRO A 157 18.51 6.33 10.54
N ARG A 158 18.21 7.59 10.85
CA ARG A 158 19.20 8.53 11.39
C ARG A 158 19.71 7.86 12.64
N THR A 159 20.89 7.23 12.54
CA THR A 159 21.53 6.53 13.64
C THR A 159 21.48 7.50 14.82
N ARG A 160 20.60 7.23 15.80
CA ARG A 160 20.58 8.00 17.03
C ARG A 160 21.99 7.86 17.57
N SER A 161 22.77 8.94 17.49
CA SER A 161 24.06 9.08 18.12
C SER A 161 23.86 8.64 19.57
N ARG A 162 24.25 7.40 19.86
CA ARG A 162 24.21 6.83 21.19
C ARG A 162 25.24 7.64 21.95
N GLY A 163 24.75 8.57 22.76
CA GLY A 163 25.53 9.53 23.50
C GLY A 163 26.75 8.92 24.19
N GLY A 164 27.80 9.73 24.19
CA GLY A 164 29.15 9.45 24.67
C GLY A 164 29.25 8.46 25.82
N ARG A 165 30.00 7.37 25.58
CA ARG A 165 30.72 6.71 26.65
C ARG A 165 31.75 7.70 27.20
N ARG A 166 31.41 8.27 28.36
CA ARG A 166 32.30 9.06 29.22
C ARG A 166 33.66 8.39 29.33
N ARG A 167 34.70 9.21 29.15
CA ARG A 167 36.08 8.95 29.56
C ARG A 167 36.11 8.30 30.94
N ARG A 168 36.86 7.20 31.08
CA ARG A 168 37.40 6.78 32.36
C ARG A 168 38.91 6.85 32.25
N SER A 169 39.47 7.95 32.77
CA SER A 169 40.87 8.05 33.15
C SER A 169 41.09 7.19 34.40
N GLN A 170 42.03 6.26 34.34
CA GLN A 170 42.77 5.69 35.48
C GLN A 170 44.20 5.49 34.92
N ARG A 171 45.17 6.37 35.24
CA ARG A 171 46.02 6.36 36.44
C ARG A 171 46.62 5.00 36.73
#